data_AF-F2QGF3-F1
#
_entry.id   AF-F2QGF3-F1
#
_cell.length_a   1.000
_cell.length_b   1.000
_cell.length_c   1.000
_cell.angle_alpha   90.00
_cell.angle_beta   90.00
_cell.angle_gamma   90.00
#
_symmetry.space_group_name_H-M   'P 1'
#
loop_
_entity.id
_entity.type
_entity.pdbx_description
1 polymer ?
#
loop_
_entity_poly.entity_id
_entity_poly.type
_entity_poly.pdbx_seq_one_letter_code
_entity_poly.pdbx_strand_id
1 'polypeptide(L)'
;MNKDVLKFLRTETAERIALYIDKANRVEGDVILLAPSSQDLEDIKNAMFSNPNLELKVARLDVMKKIAYASNRTHYKDGTTIMDDISSGKIHRRPKSYI
;
A
#
# COMPACT_ATOMS: atom_id res chain seq x y z
N MET A 1 5.96 -1.78 -9.33
CA MET A 1 5.44 -1.32 -8.02
C MET A 1 6.45 -0.34 -7.41
N ASN A 2 6.02 0.73 -6.76
CA ASN A 2 6.92 1.61 -5.99
C ASN A 2 7.50 0.80 -4.82
N LYS A 3 8.83 0.64 -4.78
CA LYS A 3 9.51 -0.19 -3.77
C LYS A 3 9.51 0.43 -2.36
N ASP A 4 9.20 1.72 -2.21
CA ASP A 4 9.08 2.38 -0.91
C ASP A 4 7.95 1.77 -0.06
N VAL A 5 6.94 1.17 -0.71
CA VAL A 5 5.87 0.44 -0.01
C VAL A 5 6.40 -0.72 0.82
N LEU A 6 7.49 -1.36 0.40
CA LEU A 6 8.09 -2.44 1.17
C LEU A 6 8.71 -1.92 2.47
N LYS A 7 9.36 -0.74 2.42
CA LYS A 7 9.90 -0.11 3.62
C LYS A 7 8.79 0.36 4.55
N PHE A 8 7.75 0.99 4.00
CA PHE A 8 6.57 1.40 4.76
C PHE A 8 5.95 0.21 5.50
N LEU A 9 5.67 -0.89 4.78
CA LEU A 9 5.06 -2.10 5.36
C LEU A 9 5.95 -2.76 6.43
N ARG A 10 7.28 -2.69 6.31
CA ARG A 10 8.23 -3.29 7.26
C ARG A 10 8.34 -2.52 8.57
N THR A 11 8.21 -1.20 8.51
CA THR A 11 8.67 -0.32 9.59
C THR A 11 7.56 0.49 10.25
N GLU A 12 6.42 0.69 9.58
CA GLU A 12 5.36 1.50 10.14
C GLU A 12 4.46 0.78 11.14
N THR A 13 3.71 1.59 11.89
CA THR A 13 2.73 1.09 12.85
C THR A 13 1.56 0.39 12.16
N ALA A 14 0.90 -0.51 12.89
CA ALA A 14 -0.26 -1.23 12.38
C ALA A 14 -1.40 -0.29 11.95
N GLU A 15 -1.61 0.81 12.68
CA GLU A 15 -2.65 1.81 12.36
C GLU A 15 -2.37 2.52 11.04
N ARG A 16 -1.11 2.91 10.79
CA ARG A 16 -0.72 3.57 9.54
C ARG A 16 -0.80 2.62 8.35
N ILE A 17 -0.44 1.36 8.54
CA ILE A 17 -0.55 0.32 7.52
C ILE A 17 -2.02 0.00 7.24
N ALA A 18 -2.86 -0.13 8.26
CA ALA A 18 -4.30 -0.33 8.12
C ALA A 18 -4.95 0.85 7.36
N LEU A 19 -4.55 2.09 7.67
CA LEU A 19 -5.01 3.28 6.96
C LEU A 19 -4.58 3.26 5.48
N TYR A 20 -3.34 2.87 5.19
CA TYR A 20 -2.88 2.70 3.81
C TYR A 20 -3.74 1.68 3.07
N ILE A 21 -4.02 0.52 3.66
CA ILE A 21 -4.86 -0.52 3.07
C ILE A 21 -6.29 -0.03 2.85
N ASP A 22 -6.89 0.68 3.82
CA ASP A 22 -8.22 1.29 3.66
C ASP A 22 -8.27 2.27 2.48
N LYS A 23 -7.25 3.12 2.34
CA LYS A 23 -7.15 4.04 1.20
C LYS A 23 -6.95 3.28 -0.10
N ALA A 24 -6.02 2.33 -0.16
CA ALA A 24 -5.73 1.51 -1.33
C ALA A 24 -6.96 0.76 -1.84
N ASN A 25 -7.83 0.29 -0.93
CA ASN A 25 -9.11 -0.35 -1.27
C ASN A 25 -10.10 0.56 -2.00
N ARG A 26 -9.94 1.89 -1.87
CA ARG A 26 -10.85 2.93 -2.39
C ARG A 26 -10.21 3.75 -3.51
N VAL A 27 -8.98 3.41 -3.93
CA VAL A 27 -8.37 4.03 -5.11
C VAL A 27 -9.03 3.42 -6.35
N GLU A 28 -9.57 4.28 -7.20
CA GLU A 28 -10.24 3.91 -8.44
C GLU A 28 -9.25 3.97 -9.62
N GLY A 29 -9.65 3.48 -10.79
CA GLY A 29 -8.89 3.54 -12.03
C GLY A 29 -8.55 2.17 -12.62
N ASP A 30 -7.91 2.18 -13.79
CA ASP A 30 -7.58 0.96 -14.53
C ASP A 30 -6.54 0.13 -13.79
N VAL A 31 -6.92 -1.08 -13.40
CA VAL A 31 -6.07 -1.99 -12.64
C VAL A 31 -5.46 -3.03 -13.58
N ILE A 32 -4.13 -2.99 -13.73
CA ILE A 32 -3.39 -4.13 -14.25
C ILE A 32 -3.21 -5.13 -13.12
N LEU A 33 -3.94 -6.24 -13.19
CA LEU A 33 -3.87 -7.28 -12.17
C LEU A 33 -2.56 -8.06 -12.30
N LEU A 34 -1.73 -8.00 -11.26
CA LEU A 34 -0.54 -8.85 -11.15
C LEU A 34 -0.94 -10.33 -11.17
N ALA A 35 -0.15 -11.15 -11.88
CA ALA A 35 -0.26 -12.59 -11.81
C ALA A 35 0.00 -13.07 -10.37
N PRO A 36 -0.67 -14.14 -9.88
CA PRO A 36 -0.45 -14.65 -8.53
C PRO A 36 1.02 -15.02 -8.22
N SER A 37 1.78 -15.40 -9.25
CA SER A 37 3.22 -15.72 -9.17
C SER A 37 4.15 -14.50 -9.26
N SER A 38 3.61 -13.27 -9.26
CA SER A 38 4.41 -12.06 -9.38
C SER A 38 5.35 -11.88 -8.19
N GLN A 39 6.63 -11.61 -8.47
CA GLN A 39 7.64 -11.30 -7.46
C GLN A 39 7.24 -10.09 -6.60
N ASP A 40 6.53 -9.10 -7.16
CA ASP A 40 6.07 -7.94 -6.37
C ASP A 40 5.07 -8.35 -5.27
N LEU A 41 4.24 -9.38 -5.50
CA LEU A 41 3.33 -9.89 -4.48
C LEU A 41 4.07 -10.67 -3.40
N GLU A 42 5.10 -11.43 -3.78
CA GLU A 42 5.97 -12.14 -2.84
C GLU A 42 6.76 -11.14 -1.96
N ASP A 43 7.27 -10.07 -2.56
CA ASP A 43 7.96 -8.98 -1.84
C ASP A 43 7.04 -8.31 -0.81
N ILE A 44 5.78 -8.01 -1.19
CA ILE A 44 4.78 -7.44 -0.27
C ILE A 44 4.49 -8.42 0.87
N LYS A 45 4.23 -9.69 0.55
CA LYS A 45 3.97 -10.74 1.56
C LYS A 45 5.08 -10.76 2.60
N ASN A 46 6.33 -10.81 2.13
CA ASN A 46 7.50 -10.89 2.99
C ASN A 46 7.69 -9.61 3.81
N ALA A 47 7.43 -8.43 3.23
CA ALA A 47 7.45 -7.17 3.96
C ALA A 47 6.42 -7.14 5.10
N MET A 48 5.17 -7.56 4.84
CA MET A 48 4.11 -7.61 5.84
C MET A 48 4.42 -8.61 6.96
N PHE A 49 4.93 -9.80 6.65
CA PHE A 49 5.29 -10.80 7.66
C PHE A 49 6.52 -10.42 8.49
N SER A 50 7.43 -9.62 7.93
CA SER A 50 8.60 -9.15 8.68
C SER A 50 8.29 -8.02 9.67
N ASN A 51 7.10 -7.40 9.62
CA ASN A 51 6.72 -6.35 10.55
C ASN A 51 6.08 -6.97 11.83
N PRO A 52 6.76 -6.89 12.99
CA PRO A 52 6.25 -7.49 14.22
C PRO A 52 4.96 -6.85 14.72
N ASN A 53 4.66 -5.60 14.33
CA ASN A 53 3.46 -4.89 14.77
C ASN A 53 2.17 -5.39 14.11
N LEU A 54 2.27 -6.16 13.02
CA LEU A 54 1.10 -6.62 12.27
C LEU A 54 0.57 -7.98 12.73
N GLU A 55 1.42 -8.80 13.38
CA GLU A 55 1.09 -10.15 13.87
C GLU A 55 0.33 -11.03 12.85
N LEU A 56 0.62 -10.85 11.56
CA LEU A 56 -0.14 -11.46 10.48
C LEU A 56 0.19 -12.95 10.34
N LYS A 57 -0.86 -13.77 10.26
CA LYS A 57 -0.75 -15.20 9.92
C LYS A 57 -0.94 -15.47 8.43
N VAL A 58 -1.65 -14.58 7.72
CA VAL A 58 -2.00 -14.72 6.31
C VAL A 58 -1.94 -13.37 5.62
N ALA A 59 -1.26 -13.30 4.48
CA ALA A 59 -1.35 -12.18 3.55
C ALA A 59 -2.33 -12.53 2.43
N ARG A 60 -3.48 -11.86 2.38
CA ARG A 60 -4.49 -12.14 1.35
C ARG A 60 -4.06 -11.59 -0.01
N LEU A 61 -4.22 -12.40 -1.05
CA LEU A 61 -3.83 -12.06 -2.42
C LEU A 61 -4.47 -10.76 -2.94
N ASP A 62 -5.76 -10.55 -2.66
CA ASP A 62 -6.48 -9.35 -3.07
C ASP A 62 -5.92 -8.08 -2.39
N VAL A 63 -5.58 -8.16 -1.11
CA VAL A 63 -4.95 -7.05 -0.37
C VAL A 63 -3.58 -6.73 -0.96
N MET A 64 -2.75 -7.74 -1.22
CA MET A 64 -1.41 -7.54 -1.80
C MET A 64 -1.49 -6.89 -3.19
N LYS A 65 -2.44 -7.30 -4.04
CA LYS A 65 -2.66 -6.68 -5.35
C LYS A 65 -3.05 -5.20 -5.23
N LYS A 66 -3.91 -4.85 -4.27
CA LYS A 66 -4.32 -3.48 -4.03
C LYS A 66 -3.20 -2.61 -3.47
N ILE A 67 -2.38 -3.17 -2.57
CA ILE A 67 -1.17 -2.51 -2.07
C ILE A 67 -0.22 -2.19 -3.24
N ALA A 68 0.05 -3.18 -4.09
CA ALA A 68 0.93 -3.02 -5.25
C ALA A 68 0.40 -1.94 -6.21
N TYR A 69 -0.89 -1.99 -6.50
CA TYR A 69 -1.58 -1.03 -7.36
C TYR A 69 -1.50 0.40 -6.80
N ALA A 70 -1.92 0.60 -5.55
CA ALA A 70 -1.96 1.91 -4.91
C ALA A 70 -0.55 2.52 -4.71
N SER A 71 0.49 1.70 -4.60
CA SER A 71 1.86 2.18 -4.40
C SER A 71 2.39 3.03 -5.58
N ASN A 72 1.87 2.80 -6.79
CA ASN A 72 2.28 3.54 -7.98
C ASN A 72 1.48 4.85 -8.17
N ARG A 73 0.45 5.08 -7.36
CA ARG A 73 -0.48 6.20 -7.53
C ARG A 73 0.02 7.40 -6.75
N THR A 74 -0.16 8.59 -7.33
CA THR A 74 0.30 9.84 -6.75
C THR A 74 -0.83 10.84 -6.66
N HIS A 75 -0.79 11.71 -5.65
CA HIS A 75 -1.80 12.72 -5.46
C HIS A 75 -1.75 13.72 -6.62
N TYR A 76 -2.87 13.94 -7.31
CA TYR A 76 -2.92 14.71 -8.57
C TYR A 76 -2.36 16.14 -8.48
N LYS A 77 -2.37 16.74 -7.27
CA LYS A 77 -1.99 18.13 -7.07
C LYS A 77 -0.49 18.32 -6.81
N ASP A 78 0.13 17.42 -6.07
CA ASP A 78 1.48 17.60 -5.51
C ASP A 78 2.38 16.37 -5.66
N GLY A 79 1.91 15.31 -6.31
CA GLY A 79 2.72 14.16 -6.68
C GLY A 79 3.13 13.25 -5.52
N THR A 80 2.60 13.48 -4.31
CA THR A 80 2.90 12.65 -3.13
C THR A 80 2.21 11.30 -3.20
N THR A 81 2.85 10.25 -2.69
CA THR A 81 2.19 8.95 -2.55
C THR A 81 1.26 8.94 -1.33
N ILE A 82 0.38 7.94 -1.25
CA ILE A 82 -0.43 7.70 -0.04
C ILE A 82 0.47 7.51 1.19
N MET A 83 1.63 6.86 1.01
CA MET A 83 2.59 6.58 2.09
C MET A 83 3.23 7.87 2.61
N ASP A 84 3.63 8.78 1.71
CA ASP A 84 4.20 10.08 2.07
C ASP A 84 3.19 10.92 2.83
N ASP A 85 1.94 10.93 2.37
CA ASP A 85 0.86 11.67 3.01
C ASP A 85 0.52 11.09 4.39
N ILE A 86 0.48 9.77 4.56
CA ILE A 86 0.29 9.16 5.89
C ILE A 86 1.47 9.47 6.81
N SER A 87 2.70 9.31 6.33
CA SER A 87 3.92 9.52 7.12
C SER A 87 4.07 10.98 7.57
N SER A 88 3.59 11.93 6.77
CA SER A 88 3.56 13.37 7.07
C SER A 88 2.31 13.83 7.83
N GLY A 89 1.43 12.91 8.24
CA GLY A 89 0.21 13.22 9.01
C GLY A 89 -0.96 13.75 8.19
N LYS A 90 -0.86 13.79 6.86
CA LYS A 90 -1.94 14.22 5.94
C LYS A 90 -2.96 13.09 5.69
N ILE A 91 -3.48 12.50 6.77
CA ILE A 91 -4.33 11.31 6.74
C ILE A 91 -5.73 11.54 6.16
N HIS A 92 -6.20 12.80 6.07
CA HIS A 92 -7.55 13.14 5.59
C HIS A 92 -7.69 13.25 4.07
N ARG A 93 -6.61 13.02 3.31
CA ARG A 93 -6.67 13.04 1.84
C ARG A 93 -7.57 11.94 1.29
N ARG A 94 -8.39 12.31 0.30
CA ARG A 94 -9.38 11.41 -0.30
C ARG A 94 -8.68 10.42 -1.25
N PRO A 95 -9.02 9.12 -1.20
CA PRO A 95 -8.44 8.11 -2.09
C PRO A 95 -8.57 8.40 -3.59
N LYS A 96 -9.69 8.99 -4.02
CA LYS A 96 -9.92 9.40 -5.42
C LYS A 96 -8.98 10.50 -5.93
N SER A 97 -8.18 11.10 -5.05
CA SER A 97 -7.19 12.11 -5.42
C SER A 97 -5.84 11.49 -5.81
N TYR A 98 -5.67 10.18 -5.67
CA TYR A 98 -4.47 9.49 -6.13
C TYR A 98 -4.76 8.89 -7.51
N ILE A 99 -4.03 9.38 -8.52
CA ILE A 99 -4.15 8.98 -9.92
C ILE A 99 -2.88 8.30 -10.41
#